data_AF-A0A6I4ZRF4-F1
#
_entry.id   AF-A0A6I4ZRF4-F1
#
_cell.length_a   1.000
_cell.length_b   1.000
_cell.length_c   1.000
_cell.angle_alpha   90.00
_cell.angle_beta   90.00
_cell.angle_gamma   90.00
#
_symmetry.space_group_name_H-M   'P 1'
#
loop_
_entity.id
_entity.type
_entity.pdbx_description
1 polymer ?
#
loop_
_entity_poly.entity_id
_entity_poly.type
_entity_poly.pdbx_seq_one_letter_code
_entity_poly.pdbx_strand_id
1 'polypeptide(L)' 'EGPGQFIAPHGVAVDSRGDIYVGEVSFSIVGRTLDPPRELKSFTKLRRL' A
#
# COMPACT_ATOMS: atom_id res chain seq x y z
N GLU A 1 10.38 0.96 3.71
CA GLU A 1 8.96 0.73 4.00
C GLU A 1 8.87 0.21 5.42
N GLY A 2 8.02 0.82 6.25
CA GLY A 2 7.88 0.47 7.66
C GLY A 2 6.43 0.18 8.05
N PRO A 3 6.22 -0.40 9.25
CA PRO A 3 4.87 -0.60 9.80
C PRO A 3 4.08 0.72 9.81
N GLY A 4 2.86 0.70 9.28
CA GLY A 4 1.97 1.87 9.22
C GLY A 4 2.31 2.92 8.15
N GLN A 5 3.40 2.77 7.39
CA GLN A 5 3.75 3.71 6.32
C GLN A 5 3.06 3.37 5.00
N PHE A 6 2.72 4.40 4.24
CA PHE A 6 2.18 4.34 2.88
C PHE A 6 3.00 5.27 1.98
N ILE A 7 3.17 4.89 0.72
CA ILE A 7 3.90 5.65 -0.29
C ILE A 7 2.93 6.44 -1.16
N ALA A 8 1.90 5.77 -1.68
CA ALA A 8 0.94 6.38 -2.60
C ALA A 8 -0.45 5.72 -2.53
N PRO A 9 -1.16 5.79 -1.40
CA PRO A 9 -2.46 5.13 -1.22
C PRO A 9 -3.54 5.81 -2.08
N HIS A 10 -4.29 5.01 -2.83
CA HIS A 10 -5.34 5.50 -3.76
C HIS A 10 -6.64 4.68 -3.69
N GLY A 11 -6.63 3.51 -3.07
CA GLY A 11 -7.82 2.69 -2.85
C GLY A 11 -7.97 2.32 -1.38
N VAL A 12 -9.20 2.37 -0.88
CA VAL A 12 -9.56 1.86 0.44
C VAL A 12 -10.85 1.07 0.37
N ALA A 13 -10.89 -0.07 1.06
CA ALA A 13 -12.09 -0.89 1.21
C ALA A 13 -12.16 -1.47 2.62
N VAL A 14 -13.37 -1.83 3.06
CA VAL A 14 -13.63 -2.45 4.35
C VAL A 14 -14.42 -3.73 4.11
N ASP A 15 -14.04 -4.83 4.76
CA ASP A 15 -14.80 -6.09 4.69
C ASP A 15 -15.84 -6.21 5.81
N SER A 16 -16.64 -7.28 5.79
CA SER A 16 -17.70 -7.52 6.78
C SER A 16 -17.19 -7.76 8.21
N ARG A 17 -15.89 -8.03 8.40
CA ARG A 17 -15.26 -8.12 9.74
C ARG A 17 -14.75 -6.77 10.22
N GLY A 18 -14.82 -5.74 9.38
CA GLY A 18 -14.26 -4.42 9.64
C GLY A 18 -12.76 -4.33 9.41
N ASP A 19 -12.14 -5.30 8.74
CA ASP A 19 -10.74 -5.17 8.32
C ASP A 19 -10.64 -4.14 7.19
N ILE A 20 -9.56 -3.35 7.20
CA ILE A 20 -9.30 -2.30 6.21
C ILE A 20 -8.27 -2.80 5.21
N TYR A 21 -8.52 -2.53 3.93
CA TYR A 21 -7.62 -2.84 2.82
C TYR A 21 -7.23 -1.53 2.16
N VAL A 22 -5.93 -1.32 1.97
CA VAL A 22 -5.39 -0.12 1.31
C VAL A 22 -4.57 -0.54 0.10
N GLY A 23 -4.95 -0.04 -1.07
CA GLY A 23 -4.21 -0.19 -2.32
C GLY A 23 -3.40 1.05 -2.65
N GLU A 24 -2.17 0.87 -3.11
CA GLU A 24 -1.21 1.92 -3.41
C GLU A 24 -0.66 1.79 -4.84
N VAL A 25 -0.41 2.92 -5.49
CA VAL A 25 0.25 2.98 -6.81
C VAL A 25 1.75 3.25 -6.69
N SER A 26 2.38 2.60 -5.70
CA SER A 26 3.74 2.87 -5.25
C SER A 26 4.81 2.68 -6.33
N PHE A 27 4.60 1.75 -7.26
CA PHE A 27 5.53 1.57 -8.39
C PHE A 27 5.50 2.78 -9.32
N SER A 28 4.32 3.19 -9.78
CA SER A 28 4.16 4.32 -10.71
C SER A 28 4.63 5.64 -10.10
N ILE A 29 4.54 5.81 -8.78
CA ILE A 29 4.94 7.05 -8.10
C ILE A 29 6.41 7.06 -7.69
N VAL A 30 6.96 5.95 -7.16
CA VAL A 30 8.34 5.88 -6.66
C VAL A 30 9.12 4.72 -7.27
N GLY A 31 8.57 3.51 -7.32
CA GLY A 31 9.31 2.31 -7.73
C GLY A 31 9.97 2.41 -9.11
N ARG A 32 9.32 3.11 -10.06
CA ARG A 32 9.83 3.35 -11.42
C ARG A 32 11.02 4.32 -11.49
N THR A 33 11.24 5.13 -10.46
CA THR A 33 12.31 6.16 -10.42
C THR A 33 13.50 5.72 -9.59
N LEU A 34 13.45 4.54 -8.97
CA LEU A 34 14.58 3.96 -8.25
C LEU A 34 15.61 3.40 -9.23
N ASP A 35 16.85 3.27 -8.77
CA ASP A 35 17.95 2.67 -9.53
C ASP A 35 18.58 1.50 -8.72
N PRO A 36 18.33 0.23 -9.10
CA PRO A 36 17.44 -0.19 -10.18
C PRO A 36 15.95 0.02 -9.81
N PRO A 37 15.04 0.11 -10.81
CA PRO A 37 13.61 0.13 -10.56
C PRO A 37 13.18 -1.11 -9.81
N ARG A 38 12.30 -0.95 -8.82
CA ARG A 38 11.77 -2.08 -8.05
C ARG A 38 10.35 -1.87 -7.59
N GLU A 39 9.65 -2.97 -7.38
CA GLU A 39 8.35 -2.93 -6.72
C GLU A 39 8.48 -2.50 -5.26
N LEU A 40 7.46 -1.76 -4.83
CA LEU A 40 7.24 -1.31 -3.47
C LEU A 40 5.87 -1.84 -3.05
N LYS A 41 5.63 -2.00 -1.75
CA LYS A 41 4.35 -2.39 -1.19
C LYS A 41 3.24 -1.57 -1.83
N SER A 42 2.32 -2.31 -2.44
CA SER A 42 1.16 -1.79 -3.16
C SER A 42 -0.15 -2.17 -2.48
N PHE A 43 -0.10 -3.00 -1.43
CA PHE A 43 -1.28 -3.48 -0.74
C PHE A 43 -1.02 -3.74 0.74
N THR A 44 -1.89 -3.21 1.60
CA THR A 44 -1.84 -3.42 3.05
C THR A 44 -3.21 -3.83 3.57
N LYS A 45 -3.26 -4.87 4.40
CA LYS A 45 -4.45 -5.22 5.21
C LYS A 45 -4.21 -4.82 6.67
N LEU A 46 -5.10 -4.03 7.23
CA LEU A 46 -5.14 -3.69 8.66
C LEU A 46 -6.31 -4.43 9.30
N ARG A 47 -6.00 -5.26 10.30
CA ARG A 47 -7.01 -6.02 11.02
C ARG A 47 -7.64 -5.18 12.11
N ARG A 48 -8.95 -5.30 12.25
CA ARG A 48 -9.65 -4.76 13.43
C ARG A 48 -9.23 -5.58 14.66
N LEU A 49 -8.87 -4.90 15.74
CA LEU A 49 -8.55 -5.50 17.04
C LEU A 49 -9.83 -5.78 17.85
#